data_AF-A0A4R3S513-F1
#
_entry.id   AF-A0A4R3S513-F1
#
_cell.length_a   1.000
_cell.length_b   1.000
_cell.length_c   1.000
_cell.angle_alpha   90.00
_cell.angle_beta   90.00
_cell.angle_gamma   90.00
#
_symmetry.space_group_name_H-M   'P 1'
#
loop_
_entity.id
_entity.type
_entity.pdbx_description
1 polymer ?
#
loop_
_entity_poly.entity_id
_entity_poly.type
_entity_poly.pdbx_seq_one_letter_code
_entity_poly.pdbx_strand_id
1 'polypeptide(L)'
;LLAAAVSGWTLADVEHAAKTAPGMEHYRTRNRPTGGREPRTAAEAAARLERQWAKAQERAVLYRYAPEERQQRDLTQLTGIIDVVEAMLQAFTASPGRWTRTESDLHDSTVLTYLAWASLRSGSLDVGAALRSVAIATGIPSSTVDRSLRRLHTAGWITRRRQADGPNAAVWRLTDRFSTPSVRVGPLHNVTARPPAELFDVRVTLLEALEVRLDAGRHDVFTRAGLGPTARRVYESLTTDEHALEVVADRAGLPHGRARAALARMRRWTLAIATPTGWRRRLQDFRTHVAKQLGVDGILLRREQQYVDERDLWAWWQNHLIRKAGRRGRDRTPTTQVVMFRSVDDHGGPEAYPAYPCSSDGRADHQEAMRFVRRGLLQQLRDLELAA
;
A
#
# COMPACT_ATOMS: atom_id res chain seq x y z
N LEU A 1 -33.23 -26.35 -4.22
CA LEU A 1 -34.34 -25.97 -5.13
C LEU A 1 -34.05 -24.67 -5.86
N LEU A 2 -33.77 -23.56 -5.18
CA LEU A 2 -33.42 -22.29 -5.86
C LEU A 2 -32.25 -22.43 -6.85
N ALA A 3 -31.14 -23.04 -6.42
CA ALA A 3 -30.00 -23.29 -7.30
C ALA A 3 -30.38 -24.15 -8.53
N ALA A 4 -31.24 -25.15 -8.36
CA ALA A 4 -31.74 -25.99 -9.47
C ALA A 4 -32.62 -25.18 -10.43
N ALA A 5 -33.50 -24.31 -9.92
CA ALA A 5 -34.33 -23.41 -10.72
C ALA A 5 -33.50 -22.40 -11.53
N VAL A 6 -32.44 -21.84 -10.93
CA VAL A 6 -31.49 -20.96 -11.63
C VAL A 6 -30.68 -21.73 -12.68
N SER A 7 -30.36 -23.00 -12.41
CA SER A 7 -29.63 -23.89 -13.33
C SER A 7 -30.52 -24.50 -14.43
N GLY A 8 -31.76 -24.04 -14.58
CA GLY A 8 -32.67 -24.47 -15.65
C GLY A 8 -33.29 -25.86 -15.48
N TRP A 9 -33.26 -26.44 -14.28
CA TRP A 9 -33.88 -27.76 -14.02
C TRP A 9 -35.40 -27.67 -14.15
N THR A 10 -36.02 -28.77 -14.55
CA THR A 10 -37.47 -28.94 -14.59
C THR A 10 -38.02 -29.48 -13.26
N LEU A 11 -39.34 -29.42 -13.05
CA LEU A 11 -39.98 -30.04 -11.89
C LEU A 11 -39.70 -31.56 -11.86
N ALA A 12 -39.69 -32.23 -13.02
CA ALA A 12 -39.40 -33.66 -13.13
C ALA A 12 -37.98 -34.01 -12.66
N ASP A 13 -36.99 -33.17 -12.98
CA ASP A 13 -35.60 -33.37 -12.53
C ASP A 13 -35.49 -33.26 -11.00
N VAL A 14 -36.22 -32.31 -10.43
CA VAL A 14 -36.28 -32.10 -8.99
C VAL A 14 -37.03 -33.23 -8.28
N GLU A 15 -38.12 -33.73 -8.86
CA GLU A 15 -38.84 -34.91 -8.37
C GLU A 15 -37.97 -36.17 -8.39
N HIS A 16 -37.16 -36.33 -9.44
CA HIS A 16 -36.20 -37.42 -9.52
C HIS A 16 -35.14 -37.31 -8.42
N ALA A 17 -34.54 -36.13 -8.26
CA ALA A 17 -33.53 -35.88 -7.24
C ALA A 17 -34.08 -36.04 -5.81
N ALA A 18 -35.34 -35.65 -5.56
CA ALA A 18 -35.96 -35.75 -4.24
C ALA A 18 -36.10 -37.20 -3.74
N LYS A 19 -36.04 -38.20 -4.63
CA LYS A 19 -36.11 -39.62 -4.26
C LYS A 19 -34.86 -40.10 -3.50
N THR A 20 -33.69 -39.56 -3.84
CA THR A 20 -32.40 -40.10 -3.38
C THR A 20 -31.50 -39.08 -2.69
N ALA A 21 -31.67 -37.78 -2.94
CA ALA A 21 -30.79 -36.75 -2.39
C ALA A 21 -30.93 -36.63 -0.85
N PRO A 22 -29.84 -36.74 -0.08
CA PRO A 22 -29.88 -36.62 1.39
C PRO A 22 -30.44 -35.28 1.88
N GLY A 23 -30.09 -34.19 1.18
CA GLY A 23 -30.57 -32.83 1.48
C GLY A 23 -32.05 -32.58 1.14
N MET A 24 -32.75 -33.56 0.59
CA MET A 24 -34.18 -33.49 0.25
C MET A 24 -35.04 -34.46 1.06
N GLU A 25 -34.46 -35.07 2.10
CA GLU A 25 -35.15 -36.00 3.01
C GLU A 25 -36.40 -35.38 3.64
N HIS A 26 -36.43 -34.06 3.89
CA HIS A 26 -37.59 -33.35 4.44
C HIS A 26 -38.79 -33.24 3.50
N TYR A 27 -38.70 -33.68 2.23
CA TYR A 27 -39.86 -33.89 1.36
C TYR A 27 -40.44 -35.30 1.56
N ARG A 28 -39.57 -36.30 1.77
CA ARG A 28 -39.94 -37.71 1.97
C ARG A 28 -40.46 -38.00 3.36
N THR A 29 -39.95 -37.32 4.39
CA THR A 29 -40.27 -37.62 5.79
C THR A 29 -40.61 -36.39 6.64
N ARG A 30 -41.56 -36.53 7.57
CA ARG A 30 -41.95 -35.52 8.57
C ARG A 30 -41.63 -35.99 9.98
N ASN A 31 -41.42 -35.05 10.89
CA ASN A 31 -41.16 -35.37 12.29
C ASN A 31 -42.48 -35.76 12.97
N ARG A 32 -42.45 -36.82 13.78
CA ARG A 32 -43.58 -37.17 14.65
C ARG A 32 -43.59 -36.28 15.90
N PRO A 33 -44.76 -35.93 16.43
CA PRO A 33 -44.88 -35.20 17.71
C PRO A 33 -44.24 -35.94 18.89
N THR A 34 -44.21 -37.27 18.85
CA THR A 34 -43.64 -38.16 19.88
C THR A 34 -42.16 -38.50 19.67
N GLY A 35 -41.50 -37.85 18.71
CA GLY A 35 -40.11 -38.12 18.33
C GLY A 35 -39.98 -39.13 17.18
N GLY A 36 -38.92 -38.97 16.38
CA GLY A 36 -38.67 -39.76 15.17
C GLY A 36 -39.22 -39.16 13.88
N ARG A 37 -38.95 -39.80 12.74
CA ARG A 37 -39.41 -39.38 11.41
C ARG A 37 -40.34 -40.44 10.83
N GLU A 38 -41.42 -40.00 10.19
CA GLU A 38 -42.33 -40.86 9.46
C GLU A 38 -42.41 -40.48 7.98
N PRO A 39 -42.61 -41.46 7.08
CA PRO A 39 -42.76 -41.19 5.65
C PRO A 39 -44.04 -40.40 5.40
N ARG A 40 -43.95 -39.39 4.53
CA ARG A 40 -45.11 -38.71 3.97
C ARG A 40 -45.75 -39.59 2.90
N THR A 41 -47.04 -39.40 2.68
CA THR A 41 -47.71 -40.00 1.53
C THR A 41 -47.14 -39.40 0.23
N ALA A 42 -47.22 -40.15 -0.87
CA ALA A 42 -46.71 -39.69 -2.16
C ALA A 42 -47.35 -38.36 -2.60
N ALA A 43 -48.67 -38.22 -2.39
CA ALA A 43 -49.41 -37.00 -2.69
C ALA A 43 -48.95 -35.80 -1.83
N GLU A 44 -48.71 -36.01 -0.52
CA GLU A 44 -48.20 -34.95 0.36
C GLU A 44 -46.79 -34.50 -0.01
N ALA A 45 -45.91 -35.45 -0.36
CA ALA A 45 -44.55 -35.16 -0.77
C ALA A 45 -44.52 -34.37 -2.08
N ALA A 46 -45.31 -34.78 -3.08
CA ALA A 46 -45.45 -34.09 -4.37
C ALA A 46 -46.00 -32.67 -4.19
N ALA A 47 -47.12 -32.50 -3.49
CA ALA A 47 -47.73 -31.19 -3.26
C ALA A 47 -46.83 -30.23 -2.45
N ARG A 48 -45.95 -30.76 -1.59
CA ARG A 48 -44.96 -29.93 -0.87
C ARG A 48 -43.79 -29.55 -1.77
N LEU A 49 -43.30 -30.48 -2.58
CA LEU A 49 -42.21 -30.24 -3.51
C LEU A 49 -42.63 -29.22 -4.56
N GLU A 50 -43.80 -29.38 -5.17
CA GLU A 50 -44.38 -28.46 -6.15
C GLU A 50 -44.54 -27.05 -5.59
N ARG A 51 -45.10 -26.90 -4.37
CA ARG A 51 -45.21 -25.58 -3.72
C ARG A 51 -43.86 -24.93 -3.45
N GLN A 52 -42.86 -25.69 -3.02
CA GLN A 52 -41.52 -25.15 -2.76
C GLN A 52 -40.75 -24.88 -4.07
N TRP A 53 -41.05 -25.64 -5.11
CA TRP A 53 -40.53 -25.45 -6.45
C TRP A 53 -41.09 -24.20 -7.11
N ALA A 54 -42.39 -23.97 -7.02
CA ALA A 54 -43.03 -22.73 -7.48
C ALA A 54 -42.41 -21.49 -6.82
N LYS A 55 -42.22 -21.53 -5.49
CA LYS A 55 -41.50 -20.46 -4.76
C LYS A 55 -40.06 -20.29 -5.22
N ALA A 56 -39.36 -21.38 -5.51
CA ALA A 56 -38.00 -21.32 -6.02
C ALA A 56 -37.95 -20.72 -7.43
N GLN A 57 -38.91 -21.03 -8.30
CA GLN A 57 -39.02 -20.44 -9.64
C GLN A 57 -39.34 -18.95 -9.59
N GLU A 58 -40.32 -18.55 -8.78
CA GLU A 58 -40.67 -17.13 -8.57
C GLU A 58 -39.45 -16.34 -8.07
N ARG A 59 -38.71 -16.92 -7.11
CA ARG A 59 -37.46 -16.33 -6.61
C ARG A 59 -36.36 -16.33 -7.68
N ALA A 60 -36.27 -17.35 -8.53
CA ALA A 60 -35.27 -17.45 -9.61
C ALA A 60 -35.48 -16.40 -10.71
N VAL A 61 -36.71 -15.92 -10.93
CA VAL A 61 -36.97 -14.78 -11.84
C VAL A 61 -36.21 -13.53 -11.38
N LEU A 62 -36.11 -13.29 -10.06
CA LEU A 62 -35.30 -12.18 -9.53
C LEU A 62 -33.80 -12.35 -9.83
N TYR A 63 -33.31 -13.58 -9.93
CA TYR A 63 -31.92 -13.87 -10.32
C TYR A 63 -31.69 -13.78 -11.84
N ARG A 64 -32.74 -13.89 -12.67
CA ARG A 64 -32.64 -13.71 -14.12
C ARG A 64 -32.35 -12.25 -14.52
N TYR A 65 -32.74 -11.30 -13.66
CA TYR A 65 -32.47 -9.87 -13.81
C TYR A 65 -31.42 -9.34 -12.83
N ALA A 66 -30.86 -10.22 -11.98
CA ALA A 66 -29.62 -9.88 -11.31
C ALA A 66 -28.55 -9.71 -12.39
N PRO A 67 -27.72 -8.66 -12.36
CA PRO A 67 -26.60 -8.56 -13.27
C PRO A 67 -25.84 -9.88 -13.18
N GLU A 68 -25.60 -10.51 -14.34
CA GLU A 68 -24.81 -11.75 -14.45
C GLU A 68 -23.70 -11.69 -13.41
N GLU A 69 -23.58 -12.74 -12.59
CA GLU A 69 -22.47 -12.90 -11.65
C GLU A 69 -21.21 -12.46 -12.39
N ARG A 70 -20.70 -11.28 -12.04
CA ARG A 70 -19.51 -10.68 -12.64
C ARG A 70 -18.50 -11.81 -12.71
N GLN A 71 -18.08 -12.21 -13.91
CA GLN A 71 -17.03 -13.21 -14.15
C GLN A 71 -16.12 -13.26 -12.94
N GLN A 72 -16.12 -14.39 -12.23
CA GLN A 72 -15.40 -14.61 -10.97
C GLN A 72 -14.07 -13.87 -11.05
N ARG A 73 -13.99 -12.68 -10.43
CA ARG A 73 -12.83 -11.79 -10.63
C ARG A 73 -11.62 -12.58 -10.17
N ASP A 74 -10.60 -12.67 -11.01
CA ASP A 74 -9.35 -13.30 -10.61
C ASP A 74 -8.72 -12.46 -9.48
N LEU A 75 -8.89 -12.92 -8.24
CA LEU A 75 -8.35 -12.29 -7.04
C LEU A 75 -6.99 -12.88 -6.65
N THR A 76 -6.41 -13.78 -7.45
CA THR A 76 -5.14 -14.46 -7.12
C THR A 76 -4.02 -13.47 -6.80
N GLN A 77 -3.97 -12.36 -7.55
CA GLN A 77 -2.98 -11.31 -7.31
C GLN A 77 -3.19 -10.63 -5.95
N LEU A 78 -4.44 -10.31 -5.59
CA LEU A 78 -4.76 -9.66 -4.31
C LEU A 78 -4.46 -10.61 -3.15
N THR A 79 -4.83 -11.88 -3.27
CA THR A 79 -4.49 -12.92 -2.29
C THR A 79 -2.98 -12.99 -2.07
N GLY A 80 -2.20 -13.06 -3.16
CA GLY A 80 -0.73 -13.09 -3.05
C GLY A 80 -0.13 -11.83 -2.41
N ILE A 81 -0.70 -10.64 -2.66
CA ILE A 81 -0.26 -9.41 -1.98
C ILE A 81 -0.56 -9.48 -0.48
N ILE A 82 -1.77 -9.88 -0.10
CA ILE A 82 -2.19 -10.02 1.30
C ILE A 82 -1.26 -11.00 2.02
N ASP A 83 -1.05 -12.19 1.46
CA ASP A 83 -0.23 -13.25 2.06
C ASP A 83 1.21 -12.76 2.32
N VAL A 84 1.82 -12.08 1.35
CA VAL A 84 3.18 -11.54 1.49
C VAL A 84 3.24 -10.44 2.55
N VAL A 85 2.21 -9.57 2.63
CA VAL A 85 2.17 -8.47 3.61
C VAL A 85 1.96 -8.99 5.03
N GLU A 86 1.03 -9.93 5.24
CA GLU A 86 0.81 -10.57 6.54
C GLU A 86 2.10 -11.26 7.01
N ALA A 87 2.73 -12.05 6.13
CA ALA A 87 3.98 -12.72 6.43
C ALA A 87 5.12 -11.74 6.75
N MET A 88 5.21 -10.62 6.04
CA MET A 88 6.19 -9.55 6.30
C MET A 88 5.96 -8.91 7.69
N LEU A 89 4.72 -8.56 8.02
CA LEU A 89 4.38 -7.97 9.32
C LEU A 89 4.67 -8.95 10.46
N GLN A 90 4.38 -10.23 10.27
CA GLN A 90 4.72 -11.29 11.22
C GLN A 90 6.25 -11.45 11.36
N ALA A 91 7.01 -11.33 10.27
CA ALA A 91 8.47 -11.42 10.33
C ALA A 91 9.09 -10.26 11.14
N PHE A 92 8.46 -9.07 11.16
CA PHE A 92 8.93 -7.95 11.97
C PHE A 92 8.83 -8.19 13.48
N THR A 93 7.83 -8.94 13.92
CA THR A 93 7.60 -9.26 15.35
C THR A 93 8.31 -10.55 15.76
N ALA A 94 8.27 -11.58 14.92
CA ALA A 94 8.85 -12.90 15.21
C ALA A 94 10.39 -12.94 15.15
N SER A 95 11.02 -12.01 14.42
CA SER A 95 12.48 -11.91 14.33
C SER A 95 13.00 -10.49 14.66
N PRO A 96 12.85 -10.03 15.92
CA PRO A 96 13.24 -8.69 16.37
C PRO A 96 14.67 -8.32 15.95
N GLY A 97 15.62 -9.24 16.14
CA GLY A 97 17.05 -9.01 15.88
C GLY A 97 17.41 -8.75 14.41
N ARG A 98 16.57 -9.13 13.44
CA ARG A 98 16.84 -8.85 12.02
C ARG A 98 16.42 -7.45 11.62
N TRP A 99 15.27 -6.99 12.11
CA TRP A 99 14.62 -5.77 11.64
C TRP A 99 14.84 -4.57 12.55
N THR A 100 15.44 -4.76 13.73
CA THR A 100 15.56 -3.67 14.71
C THR A 100 16.91 -3.62 15.43
N ARG A 101 17.90 -4.43 15.04
CA ARG A 101 19.21 -4.46 15.71
C ARG A 101 20.00 -3.18 15.51
N THR A 102 20.03 -2.66 14.29
CA THR A 102 20.72 -1.43 13.90
C THR A 102 19.73 -0.39 13.38
N GLU A 103 20.20 0.85 13.26
CA GLU A 103 19.42 1.92 12.63
C GLU A 103 19.07 1.59 11.17
N SER A 104 20.00 0.97 10.44
CA SER A 104 19.77 0.52 9.06
C SER A 104 18.62 -0.49 8.97
N ASP A 105 18.52 -1.41 9.93
CA ASP A 105 17.46 -2.42 9.97
C ASP A 105 16.08 -1.76 10.18
N LEU A 106 16.02 -0.73 11.03
CA LEU A 106 14.80 0.06 11.25
C LEU A 106 14.36 0.75 9.95
N HIS A 107 15.29 1.40 9.24
CA HIS A 107 15.00 2.03 7.95
C HIS A 107 14.54 1.00 6.90
N ASP A 108 15.16 -0.18 6.87
CA ASP A 108 14.79 -1.27 5.95
C ASP A 108 13.34 -1.71 6.19
N SER A 109 12.95 -1.90 7.45
CA SER A 109 11.57 -2.26 7.80
C SER A 109 10.56 -1.15 7.45
N THR A 110 10.95 0.11 7.55
CA THR A 110 10.10 1.25 7.17
C THR A 110 9.90 1.30 5.66
N VAL A 111 10.95 1.05 4.87
CA VAL A 111 10.85 0.99 3.40
C VAL A 111 9.98 -0.19 2.97
N LEU A 112 10.13 -1.36 3.61
CA LEU A 112 9.26 -2.52 3.37
C LEU A 112 7.79 -2.21 3.72
N THR A 113 7.54 -1.52 4.84
CA THR A 113 6.20 -1.05 5.24
C THR A 113 5.58 -0.18 4.14
N TYR A 114 6.35 0.76 3.57
CA TYR A 114 5.88 1.59 2.46
C TYR A 114 5.58 0.78 1.19
N LEU A 115 6.45 -0.18 0.82
CA LEU A 115 6.22 -1.01 -0.37
C LEU A 115 4.98 -1.89 -0.20
N ALA A 116 4.75 -2.47 0.98
CA ALA A 116 3.54 -3.21 1.31
C ALA A 116 2.28 -2.34 1.18
N TRP A 117 2.33 -1.12 1.74
CA TRP A 117 1.25 -0.15 1.60
C TRP A 117 0.97 0.19 0.14
N ALA A 118 2.01 0.47 -0.65
CA ALA A 118 1.86 0.79 -2.06
C ALA A 118 1.27 -0.38 -2.87
N SER A 119 1.67 -1.62 -2.56
CA SER A 119 1.15 -2.81 -3.22
C SER A 119 -0.32 -3.06 -2.89
N LEU A 120 -0.71 -2.98 -1.61
CA LEU A 120 -2.10 -3.13 -1.20
C LEU A 120 -2.98 -1.98 -1.74
N ARG A 121 -2.47 -0.75 -1.79
CA ARG A 121 -3.24 0.41 -2.25
C ARG A 121 -3.48 0.36 -3.75
N SER A 122 -2.45 0.02 -4.53
CA SER A 122 -2.54 -0.11 -5.99
C SER A 122 -3.19 -1.42 -6.45
N GLY A 123 -3.19 -2.46 -5.61
CA GLY A 123 -3.54 -3.82 -6.02
C GLY A 123 -2.49 -4.48 -6.91
N SER A 124 -1.28 -3.92 -7.00
CA SER A 124 -0.19 -4.41 -7.85
C SER A 124 0.93 -5.04 -7.03
N LEU A 125 1.47 -6.16 -7.54
CA LEU A 125 2.70 -6.78 -7.03
C LEU A 125 3.95 -5.96 -7.40
N ASP A 126 3.84 -5.17 -8.46
CA ASP A 126 4.92 -4.36 -9.04
C ASP A 126 4.60 -2.89 -8.84
N VAL A 127 5.31 -2.25 -7.89
CA VAL A 127 5.03 -0.87 -7.49
C VAL A 127 6.19 0.06 -7.83
N GLY A 128 5.87 1.17 -8.49
CA GLY A 128 6.83 2.26 -8.71
C GLY A 128 7.15 2.96 -7.40
N ALA A 129 8.43 3.02 -7.03
CA ALA A 129 8.87 3.66 -5.78
C ALA A 129 9.92 4.73 -6.08
N ALA A 130 9.46 5.96 -6.32
CA ALA A 130 10.35 7.11 -6.47
C ALA A 130 11.01 7.44 -5.12
N LEU A 131 12.34 7.51 -5.08
CA LEU A 131 13.10 7.70 -3.82
C LEU A 131 12.59 8.88 -2.98
N ARG A 132 12.29 10.01 -3.63
CA ARG A 132 11.78 11.22 -2.97
C ARG A 132 10.35 11.04 -2.46
N SER A 133 9.48 10.36 -3.20
CA SER A 133 8.11 10.07 -2.76
C SER A 133 8.09 9.10 -1.57
N VAL A 134 8.93 8.07 -1.60
CA VAL A 134 9.11 7.18 -0.45
C VAL A 134 9.64 7.96 0.75
N ALA A 135 10.63 8.84 0.55
CA ALA A 135 11.20 9.68 1.60
C ALA A 135 10.17 10.60 2.25
N ILE A 136 9.28 11.22 1.46
CA ILE A 136 8.17 12.05 1.97
C ILE A 136 7.19 11.19 2.76
N ALA A 137 6.76 10.05 2.21
CA ALA A 137 5.78 9.17 2.85
C ALA A 137 6.29 8.55 4.16
N THR A 138 7.59 8.35 4.29
CA THR A 138 8.21 7.65 5.43
C THR A 138 8.92 8.58 6.40
N GLY A 139 9.18 9.83 6.03
CA GLY A 139 9.97 10.79 6.80
C GLY A 139 11.50 10.52 6.84
N ILE A 140 11.99 9.47 6.16
CA ILE A 140 13.43 9.19 6.08
C ILE A 140 14.07 9.89 4.87
N PRO A 141 15.36 10.27 4.91
CA PRO A 141 16.02 10.92 3.77
C PRO A 141 16.08 10.02 2.52
N SER A 142 15.99 10.59 1.32
CA SER A 142 15.99 9.86 0.04
C SER A 142 17.28 9.05 -0.16
N SER A 143 18.42 9.56 0.28
CA SER A 143 19.70 8.82 0.28
C SER A 143 19.69 7.61 1.22
N THR A 144 18.87 7.65 2.28
CA THR A 144 18.68 6.52 3.18
C THR A 144 17.71 5.51 2.57
N VAL A 145 16.63 5.98 1.92
CA VAL A 145 15.74 5.12 1.12
C VAL A 145 16.53 4.35 0.07
N ASP A 146 17.38 5.04 -0.70
CA ASP A 146 18.21 4.42 -1.73
C ASP A 146 19.14 3.33 -1.16
N ARG A 147 19.84 3.63 -0.06
CA ARG A 147 20.67 2.64 0.65
C ARG A 147 19.85 1.45 1.15
N SER A 148 18.66 1.69 1.67
CA SER A 148 17.75 0.64 2.13
C SER A 148 17.24 -0.24 0.99
N LEU A 149 16.79 0.34 -0.12
CA LEU A 149 16.37 -0.42 -1.29
C LEU A 149 17.52 -1.28 -1.84
N ARG A 150 18.75 -0.76 -1.90
CA ARG A 150 19.92 -1.56 -2.30
C ARG A 150 20.17 -2.72 -1.36
N ARG A 151 20.20 -2.49 -0.03
CA ARG A 151 20.40 -3.57 0.95
C ARG A 151 19.31 -4.62 0.87
N LEU A 152 18.05 -4.21 0.82
CA LEU A 152 16.89 -5.11 0.71
C LEU A 152 16.94 -5.93 -0.58
N HIS A 153 17.35 -5.30 -1.68
CA HIS A 153 17.49 -5.97 -2.97
C HIS A 153 18.63 -6.99 -2.97
N THR A 154 19.83 -6.59 -2.51
CA THR A 154 20.99 -7.49 -2.37
C THR A 154 20.68 -8.65 -1.43
N ALA A 155 19.95 -8.38 -0.35
CA ALA A 155 19.50 -9.40 0.58
C ALA A 155 18.29 -10.20 0.07
N GLY A 156 17.79 -9.98 -1.15
CA GLY A 156 16.72 -10.78 -1.75
C GLY A 156 15.36 -10.66 -1.07
N TRP A 157 15.07 -9.55 -0.37
CA TRP A 157 13.74 -9.26 0.20
C TRP A 157 12.82 -8.54 -0.80
N ILE A 158 13.44 -7.85 -1.76
CA ILE A 158 12.75 -7.18 -2.86
C ILE A 158 13.46 -7.46 -4.17
N THR A 159 12.70 -7.48 -5.25
CA THR A 159 13.24 -7.60 -6.61
C THR A 159 12.96 -6.33 -7.40
N ARG A 160 13.97 -5.86 -8.15
CA ARG A 160 13.79 -4.76 -9.09
C ARG A 160 13.27 -5.32 -10.40
N ARG A 161 12.03 -4.96 -10.76
CA ARG A 161 11.37 -5.40 -11.99
C ARG A 161 11.69 -4.49 -13.17
N ARG A 162 11.88 -3.20 -12.89
CA ARG A 162 12.28 -2.19 -13.88
C ARG A 162 13.22 -1.18 -13.25
N GLN A 163 14.25 -0.78 -13.99
CA GLN A 163 15.13 0.31 -13.60
C GLN A 163 14.38 1.65 -13.69
N ALA A 164 14.82 2.65 -12.93
CA ALA A 164 14.32 4.02 -13.12
C ALA A 164 14.76 4.53 -14.49
N ASP A 165 13.87 5.19 -15.21
CA ASP A 165 14.13 5.73 -16.53
C ASP A 165 13.39 7.05 -16.73
N GLY A 166 14.14 8.12 -17.02
CA GLY A 166 13.62 9.48 -17.11
C GLY A 166 12.73 9.86 -15.91
N PRO A 167 11.45 10.22 -16.12
CA PRO A 167 10.52 10.55 -15.05
C PRO A 167 9.98 9.32 -14.30
N ASN A 168 10.18 8.12 -14.84
CA ASN A 168 9.61 6.89 -14.29
C ASN A 168 10.47 6.34 -13.15
N ALA A 169 9.82 6.10 -12.01
CA ALA A 169 10.44 5.44 -10.88
C ALA A 169 10.84 3.99 -11.20
N ALA A 170 11.87 3.51 -10.49
CA ALA A 170 12.18 2.09 -10.45
C ALA A 170 10.97 1.32 -9.87
N VAL A 171 10.71 0.14 -10.44
CA VAL A 171 9.59 -0.72 -10.05
C VAL A 171 10.10 -1.88 -9.21
N TRP A 172 9.50 -2.07 -8.06
CA TRP A 172 9.92 -3.03 -7.04
C TRP A 172 8.78 -4.00 -6.70
N ARG A 173 9.16 -5.22 -6.32
CA ARG A 173 8.26 -6.28 -5.87
C ARG A 173 8.77 -6.86 -4.55
N LEU A 174 7.88 -7.03 -3.58
CA LEU A 174 8.14 -7.81 -2.37
C LEU A 174 8.28 -9.30 -2.72
N THR A 175 9.29 -9.99 -2.20
CA THR A 175 9.47 -11.43 -2.43
C THR A 175 8.62 -12.27 -1.49
N ASP A 176 8.36 -13.51 -1.88
CA ASP A 176 7.74 -14.57 -1.06
C ASP A 176 8.66 -15.08 0.08
N ARG A 177 9.90 -14.58 0.18
CA ARG A 177 10.84 -14.91 1.27
C ARG A 177 10.28 -14.70 2.68
N PHE A 178 9.28 -13.84 2.83
CA PHE A 178 8.58 -13.65 4.10
C PHE A 178 7.69 -14.83 4.48
N SER A 179 7.16 -15.54 3.49
CA SER A 179 6.27 -16.67 3.66
C SER A 179 7.06 -17.93 4.03
N THR A 180 6.60 -18.65 5.05
CA THR A 180 6.95 -20.06 5.19
C THR A 180 6.34 -20.84 4.02
N PRO A 181 7.06 -21.78 3.38
CA PRO A 181 6.50 -22.58 2.30
C PRO A 181 5.25 -23.31 2.79
N SER A 182 4.09 -22.98 2.24
CA SER A 182 2.89 -23.79 2.43
C SER A 182 3.11 -25.08 1.63
N VAL A 183 3.42 -26.19 2.29
CA VAL A 183 3.45 -27.50 1.63
C VAL A 183 2.01 -27.80 1.20
N ARG A 184 1.71 -27.63 -0.09
CA ARG A 184 0.43 -28.05 -0.67
C ARG A 184 0.45 -29.57 -0.79
N VAL A 185 -0.19 -30.26 0.13
CA VAL A 185 -0.47 -31.70 0.01
C VAL A 185 -1.93 -31.86 -0.39
N GLY A 186 -2.19 -32.24 -1.65
CA GLY A 186 -3.48 -32.80 -2.08
C GLY A 186 -4.11 -32.15 -3.33
N PRO A 187 -4.93 -32.90 -4.10
CA PRO A 187 -5.57 -32.39 -5.30
C PRO A 187 -6.86 -31.60 -4.97
N LEU A 188 -6.94 -30.40 -5.54
CA LEU A 188 -8.14 -29.67 -5.96
C LEU A 188 -9.38 -29.75 -5.05
N HIS A 189 -9.37 -28.96 -3.98
CA HIS A 189 -10.38 -27.94 -3.66
C HIS A 189 -9.74 -27.05 -2.59
N ASN A 190 -9.58 -25.77 -2.87
CA ASN A 190 -9.06 -24.82 -1.88
C ASN A 190 -10.17 -24.55 -0.86
N VAL A 191 -10.44 -25.51 0.03
CA VAL A 191 -11.39 -25.38 1.15
C VAL A 191 -10.92 -24.31 2.15
N THR A 192 -9.65 -23.90 2.04
CA THR A 192 -9.01 -22.77 2.74
C THR A 192 -9.04 -21.46 1.95
N ALA A 193 -9.63 -21.41 0.75
CA ALA A 193 -9.74 -20.15 0.00
C ALA A 193 -10.67 -19.19 0.77
N ARG A 194 -10.08 -18.09 1.25
CA ARG A 194 -10.84 -17.02 1.88
C ARG A 194 -11.92 -16.50 0.91
N PRO A 195 -13.20 -16.40 1.33
CA PRO A 195 -14.25 -15.77 0.54
C PRO A 195 -13.84 -14.37 0.05
N PRO A 196 -14.28 -13.92 -1.15
CA PRO A 196 -13.93 -12.60 -1.68
C PRO A 196 -14.20 -11.44 -0.72
N ALA A 197 -15.31 -11.47 0.03
CA ALA A 197 -15.64 -10.43 1.00
C ALA A 197 -14.57 -10.30 2.10
N GLU A 198 -14.19 -11.43 2.70
CA GLU A 198 -13.15 -11.47 3.73
C GLU A 198 -11.78 -11.01 3.19
N LEU A 199 -11.46 -11.24 1.90
CA LEU A 199 -10.22 -10.72 1.29
C LEU A 199 -10.20 -9.19 1.24
N PHE A 200 -11.33 -8.56 0.91
CA PHE A 200 -11.43 -7.10 0.90
C PHE A 200 -11.41 -6.52 2.32
N ASP A 201 -12.06 -7.16 3.28
CA ASP A 201 -12.04 -6.74 4.69
C ASP A 201 -10.62 -6.80 5.28
N VAL A 202 -9.88 -7.86 4.99
CA VAL A 202 -8.48 -7.98 5.40
C VAL A 202 -7.60 -6.96 4.68
N ARG A 203 -7.81 -6.72 3.38
CA ARG A 203 -7.10 -5.65 2.65
C ARG A 203 -7.29 -4.29 3.33
N VAL A 204 -8.53 -3.94 3.67
CA VAL A 204 -8.85 -2.68 4.35
C VAL A 204 -8.14 -2.60 5.70
N THR A 205 -8.24 -3.64 6.51
CA THR A 205 -7.59 -3.72 7.83
C THR A 205 -6.06 -3.56 7.73
N LEU A 206 -5.42 -4.24 6.78
CA LEU A 206 -3.97 -4.14 6.57
C LEU A 206 -3.57 -2.75 6.06
N LEU A 207 -4.35 -2.16 5.16
CA LEU A 207 -4.11 -0.80 4.66
C LEU A 207 -4.16 0.21 5.81
N GLU A 208 -5.22 0.17 6.63
CA GLU A 208 -5.37 1.04 7.79
C GLU A 208 -4.20 0.88 8.76
N ALA A 209 -3.81 -0.36 9.09
CA ALA A 209 -2.69 -0.62 9.98
C ALA A 209 -1.36 -0.05 9.45
N LEU A 210 -1.10 -0.20 8.15
CA LEU A 210 0.12 0.34 7.51
C LEU A 210 0.10 1.86 7.43
N GLU A 211 -1.05 2.47 7.13
CA GLU A 211 -1.22 3.92 7.09
C GLU A 211 -1.03 4.55 8.46
N VAL A 212 -1.66 3.99 9.50
CA VAL A 212 -1.47 4.41 10.89
C VAL A 212 0.00 4.32 11.29
N ARG A 213 0.70 3.25 10.90
CA ARG A 213 2.13 3.07 11.20
C ARG A 213 3.00 4.10 10.48
N LEU A 214 2.77 4.33 9.19
CA LEU A 214 3.52 5.31 8.40
C LEU A 214 3.30 6.72 8.95
N ASP A 215 2.05 7.09 9.27
CA ASP A 215 1.72 8.42 9.79
C ASP A 215 2.24 8.64 11.22
N ALA A 216 2.13 7.63 12.08
CA ALA A 216 2.70 7.70 13.44
C ALA A 216 4.21 7.98 13.41
N GLY A 217 4.94 7.35 12.49
CA GLY A 217 6.38 7.49 12.36
C GLY A 217 6.86 8.70 11.55
N ARG A 218 6.02 9.28 10.69
CA ARG A 218 6.34 10.43 9.83
C ARG A 218 6.19 11.75 10.60
N HIS A 219 7.19 12.09 11.41
CA HIS A 219 7.23 13.37 12.11
C HIS A 219 8.67 13.84 12.41
N ASP A 220 8.88 15.16 12.44
CA ASP A 220 10.18 15.82 12.69
C ASP A 220 10.89 15.35 13.96
N VAL A 221 10.11 15.18 15.03
CA VAL A 221 10.56 14.67 16.33
C VAL A 221 11.29 13.32 16.24
N PHE A 222 11.04 12.51 15.21
CA PHE A 222 11.64 11.20 15.02
C PHE A 222 12.84 11.19 14.07
N THR A 223 13.22 12.36 13.55
CA THR A 223 14.46 12.51 12.79
C THR A 223 15.68 12.24 13.67
N ARG A 224 16.85 12.01 13.06
CA ARG A 224 18.11 11.78 13.78
C ARG A 224 18.48 12.94 14.72
N ALA A 225 18.12 14.17 14.36
CA ALA A 225 18.35 15.35 15.19
C ALA A 225 17.43 15.40 16.43
N GLY A 226 16.30 14.67 16.42
CA GLY A 226 15.34 14.62 17.51
C GLY A 226 15.51 13.39 18.42
N LEU A 227 14.44 12.58 18.52
CA LEU A 227 14.40 11.35 19.30
C LEU A 227 14.89 10.12 18.53
N GLY A 228 14.98 10.21 17.20
CA GLY A 228 15.57 9.21 16.33
C GLY A 228 14.71 7.97 16.04
N PRO A 229 15.24 7.05 15.21
CA PRO A 229 14.45 5.93 14.65
C PRO A 229 13.99 4.88 15.67
N THR A 230 14.71 4.68 16.77
CA THR A 230 14.25 3.75 17.81
C THR A 230 13.03 4.30 18.56
N ALA A 231 13.02 5.59 18.89
CA ALA A 231 11.85 6.23 19.51
C ALA A 231 10.65 6.22 18.56
N ARG A 232 10.89 6.49 17.26
CA ARG A 232 9.90 6.33 16.20
C ARG A 232 9.24 4.96 16.24
N ARG A 233 10.04 3.90 16.22
CA ARG A 233 9.56 2.52 16.17
C ARG A 233 8.72 2.15 17.38
N VAL A 234 9.10 2.61 18.58
CA VAL A 234 8.27 2.40 19.78
C VAL A 234 6.99 3.23 19.70
N TYR A 235 7.05 4.48 19.23
CA TYR A 235 5.86 5.31 19.07
C TYR A 235 4.84 4.71 18.10
N GLU A 236 5.31 4.13 16.99
CA GLU A 236 4.50 3.37 16.03
C GLU A 236 3.73 2.21 16.69
N SER A 237 4.30 1.59 17.73
CA SER A 237 3.69 0.46 18.46
C SER A 237 2.78 0.86 19.64
N LEU A 238 2.83 2.12 20.07
CA LEU A 238 2.00 2.64 21.15
C LEU A 238 0.61 3.01 20.66
N THR A 239 -0.40 2.63 21.43
CA THR A 239 -1.81 3.01 21.25
C THR A 239 -2.22 3.96 22.37
N THR A 240 -3.44 4.51 22.31
CA THR A 240 -4.04 5.28 23.42
C THR A 240 -4.40 4.38 24.61
N ASP A 241 -4.61 3.09 24.35
CA ASP A 241 -4.85 2.08 25.36
C ASP A 241 -3.57 1.73 26.10
N GLU A 242 -3.75 1.27 27.34
CA GLU A 242 -2.65 0.89 28.21
C GLU A 242 -2.16 -0.52 27.90
N HIS A 243 -0.84 -0.66 27.72
CA HIS A 243 -0.22 -1.94 27.45
C HIS A 243 1.07 -2.13 28.26
N ALA A 244 1.30 -3.36 28.71
CA ALA A 244 2.55 -3.75 29.36
C ALA A 244 3.77 -3.49 28.47
N LEU A 245 4.94 -3.31 29.07
CA LEU A 245 6.19 -3.04 28.36
C LEU A 245 6.50 -4.13 27.33
N GLU A 246 6.23 -5.39 27.69
CA GLU A 246 6.46 -6.60 26.90
C GLU A 246 5.63 -6.51 25.60
N VAL A 247 4.34 -6.21 25.72
CA VAL A 247 3.44 -6.07 24.57
C VAL A 247 3.91 -4.96 23.61
N VAL A 248 4.35 -3.83 24.16
CA VAL A 248 4.88 -2.71 23.35
C VAL A 248 6.19 -3.12 22.67
N ALA A 249 7.09 -3.80 23.38
CA ALA A 249 8.37 -4.26 22.86
C ALA A 249 8.18 -5.30 21.74
N ASP A 250 7.26 -6.26 21.92
CA ASP A 250 6.92 -7.30 20.96
C ASP A 250 6.33 -6.70 19.68
N ARG A 251 5.36 -5.78 19.80
CA ARG A 251 4.78 -5.06 18.65
C ARG A 251 5.83 -4.21 17.91
N ALA A 252 6.75 -3.61 18.65
CA ALA A 252 7.86 -2.85 18.07
C ALA A 252 8.92 -3.75 17.41
N GLY A 253 8.92 -5.05 17.74
CA GLY A 253 9.98 -5.99 17.38
C GLY A 253 11.32 -5.61 17.99
N LEU A 254 11.35 -5.06 19.22
CA LEU A 254 12.55 -4.56 19.89
C LEU A 254 12.87 -5.36 21.15
N PRO A 255 14.16 -5.55 21.51
CA PRO A 255 14.51 -6.08 22.82
C PRO A 255 13.94 -5.20 23.96
N HIS A 256 13.46 -5.82 25.04
CA HIS A 256 12.77 -5.13 26.14
C HIS A 256 13.57 -3.94 26.71
N GLY A 257 14.88 -4.11 26.91
CA GLY A 257 15.73 -3.03 27.41
C GLY A 257 15.79 -1.81 26.49
N ARG A 258 15.82 -2.04 25.17
CA ARG A 258 15.85 -0.96 24.17
C ARG A 258 14.48 -0.27 24.06
N ALA A 259 13.39 -1.03 24.11
CA ALA A 259 12.03 -0.48 24.17
C ALA A 259 11.83 0.38 25.43
N ARG A 260 12.25 -0.13 26.61
CA ARG A 260 12.20 0.58 27.90
C ARG A 260 12.97 1.90 27.86
N ALA A 261 14.20 1.89 27.32
CA ALA A 261 15.01 3.10 27.20
C ALA A 261 14.35 4.16 26.29
N ALA A 262 13.76 3.73 25.17
CA ALA A 262 13.03 4.62 24.28
C ALA A 262 11.74 5.18 24.92
N LEU A 263 10.97 4.35 25.63
CA LEU A 263 9.79 4.79 26.40
C LEU A 263 10.16 5.80 27.48
N ALA A 264 11.21 5.54 28.27
CA ALA A 264 11.71 6.48 29.26
C ALA A 264 12.14 7.81 28.63
N ARG A 265 12.79 7.77 27.46
CA ARG A 265 13.15 8.99 26.71
C ARG A 265 11.90 9.75 26.24
N MET A 266 10.89 9.07 25.70
CA MET A 266 9.63 9.68 25.25
C MET A 266 8.79 10.22 26.41
N ARG A 267 8.85 9.60 27.60
CA ARG A 267 8.18 10.06 28.81
C ARG A 267 8.62 11.45 29.22
N ARG A 268 9.93 11.73 29.13
CA ARG A 268 10.49 13.07 29.43
C ARG A 268 9.88 14.18 28.58
N TRP A 269 9.40 13.83 27.38
CA TRP A 269 8.74 14.74 26.44
C TRP A 269 7.23 14.57 26.40
N THR A 270 6.65 13.80 27.32
CA THR A 270 5.20 13.52 27.41
C THR A 270 4.58 12.85 26.18
N LEU A 271 5.39 12.25 25.29
CA LEU A 271 4.87 11.49 24.13
C LEU A 271 4.39 10.09 24.51
N ALA A 272 4.98 9.53 25.57
CA ALA A 272 4.56 8.28 26.20
C ALA A 272 4.22 8.56 27.66
N ILE A 273 3.10 8.02 28.12
CA ILE A 273 2.64 8.13 29.51
C ILE A 273 2.88 6.79 30.19
N ALA A 274 3.62 6.81 31.29
CA ALA A 274 3.74 5.65 32.17
C ALA A 274 2.55 5.64 33.13
N THR A 275 1.97 4.47 33.29
CA THR A 275 0.82 4.19 34.15
C THR A 275 1.18 3.03 35.08
N PRO A 276 0.39 2.75 36.13
CA PRO A 276 0.71 1.67 37.06
C PRO A 276 0.80 0.29 36.39
N THR A 277 0.02 0.04 35.33
CA THR A 277 -0.04 -1.25 34.65
C THR A 277 0.65 -1.26 33.28
N GLY A 278 1.29 -0.17 32.86
CA GLY A 278 2.01 -0.15 31.60
C GLY A 278 2.35 1.22 31.01
N TRP A 279 2.20 1.29 29.69
CA TRP A 279 2.53 2.44 28.86
C TRP A 279 1.42 2.69 27.85
N ARG A 280 1.17 3.96 27.57
CA ARG A 280 0.27 4.39 26.51
C ARG A 280 0.78 5.65 25.82
N ARG A 281 0.30 5.90 24.62
CA ARG A 281 0.46 7.17 23.91
C ARG A 281 -0.35 8.26 24.63
N ARG A 282 0.15 9.48 24.59
CA ARG A 282 -0.66 10.65 24.97
C ARG A 282 -1.87 10.77 24.01
N LEU A 283 -3.04 11.08 24.57
CA LEU A 283 -4.28 11.24 23.79
C LEU A 283 -4.19 12.40 22.79
N GLN A 284 -3.63 13.52 23.23
CA GLN A 284 -3.34 14.66 22.37
C GLN A 284 -1.99 14.47 21.67
N ASP A 285 -1.94 14.74 20.37
CA ASP A 285 -0.70 14.70 19.62
C ASP A 285 0.24 15.85 20.03
N PHE A 286 1.30 15.51 20.75
CA PHE A 286 2.31 16.46 21.23
C PHE A 286 3.58 16.47 20.38
N ARG A 287 3.62 15.71 19.27
CA ARG A 287 4.84 15.54 18.46
C ARG A 287 5.38 16.89 17.96
N THR A 288 4.51 17.79 17.50
CA THR A 288 4.90 19.12 17.03
C THR A 288 5.42 20.02 18.14
N HIS A 289 4.77 20.01 19.31
CA HIS A 289 5.25 20.75 20.48
C HIS A 289 6.67 20.31 20.87
N VAL A 290 6.90 19.00 20.93
CA VAL A 290 8.21 18.44 21.25
C VAL A 290 9.23 18.73 20.14
N ALA A 291 8.84 18.69 18.87
CA ALA A 291 9.72 19.05 17.76
C ALA A 291 10.21 20.50 17.86
N LYS A 292 9.34 21.44 18.25
CA LYS A 292 9.71 22.83 18.52
C LYS A 292 10.68 22.96 19.69
N GLN A 293 10.41 22.27 20.80
CA GLN A 293 11.32 22.27 21.96
C GLN A 293 12.70 21.69 21.66
N LEU A 294 12.76 20.69 20.77
CA LEU A 294 14.02 20.09 20.32
C LEU A 294 14.69 20.89 19.18
N GLY A 295 14.07 21.96 18.67
CA GLY A 295 14.59 22.75 17.55
C GLY A 295 14.61 22.01 16.20
N VAL A 296 13.80 20.95 16.06
CA VAL A 296 13.77 20.09 14.85
C VAL A 296 12.53 20.32 13.99
N ASP A 297 11.64 21.23 14.38
CA ASP A 297 10.42 21.57 13.66
C ASP A 297 10.71 22.04 12.22
N GLY A 298 9.91 21.55 11.28
CA GLY A 298 9.99 21.86 9.85
C GLY A 298 11.12 21.17 9.09
N ILE A 299 11.85 20.20 9.66
CA ILE A 299 12.91 19.47 8.94
C ILE A 299 12.33 18.71 7.74
N LEU A 300 11.22 18.00 7.93
CA LEU A 300 10.57 17.22 6.88
C LEU A 300 9.99 18.14 5.81
N LEU A 301 9.36 19.26 6.21
CA LEU A 301 8.83 20.25 5.27
C LEU A 301 9.93 20.88 4.41
N ARG A 302 11.04 21.31 5.03
CA ARG A 302 12.21 21.84 4.29
C ARG A 302 12.77 20.84 3.31
N ARG A 303 12.77 19.55 3.67
CA ARG A 303 13.23 18.47 2.81
C ARG A 303 12.28 18.20 1.65
N GLU A 304 10.98 18.26 1.89
CA GLU A 304 9.96 18.14 0.85
C GLU A 304 10.09 19.29 -0.16
N GLN A 305 10.24 20.53 0.31
CA GLN A 305 10.50 21.66 -0.57
C GLN A 305 11.79 21.47 -1.38
N GLN A 306 12.87 21.04 -0.73
CA GLN A 306 14.12 20.73 -1.44
C GLN A 306 13.91 19.69 -2.55
N TYR A 307 13.05 18.68 -2.34
CA TYR A 307 12.75 17.68 -3.35
C TYR A 307 11.92 18.21 -4.52
N VAL A 308 11.05 19.19 -4.28
CA VAL A 308 10.34 19.92 -5.34
C VAL A 308 11.37 20.71 -6.16
N ASP A 309 12.21 21.51 -5.50
CA ASP A 309 13.23 22.30 -6.18
C ASP A 309 14.19 21.42 -7.02
N GLU A 310 14.60 20.28 -6.47
CA GLU A 310 15.45 19.31 -7.18
C GLU A 310 14.76 18.67 -8.40
N ARG A 311 13.43 18.47 -8.35
CA ARG A 311 12.66 17.96 -9.49
C ARG A 311 12.58 18.99 -10.60
N ASP A 312 12.29 20.24 -10.26
CA ASP A 312 12.20 21.34 -11.22
C ASP A 312 13.56 21.62 -11.86
N LEU A 313 14.63 21.62 -11.06
CA LEU A 313 16.00 21.74 -11.57
C LEU A 313 16.35 20.60 -12.55
N TRP A 314 15.96 19.36 -12.21
CA TRP A 314 16.20 18.21 -13.07
C TRP A 314 15.43 18.29 -14.39
N ALA A 315 14.16 18.68 -14.33
CA ALA A 315 13.34 18.88 -15.53
C ALA A 315 13.92 19.98 -16.43
N TRP A 316 14.35 21.10 -15.84
CA TRP A 316 15.04 22.17 -16.57
C TRP A 316 16.34 21.69 -17.22
N TRP A 317 17.11 20.87 -16.51
CA TRP A 317 18.33 20.28 -17.05
C TRP A 317 18.06 19.31 -18.21
N GLN A 318 17.06 18.44 -18.09
CA GLN A 318 16.67 17.54 -19.19
C GLN A 318 16.22 18.33 -20.42
N ASN A 319 15.46 19.41 -20.22
CA ASN A 319 15.09 20.32 -21.30
C ASN A 319 16.32 20.94 -21.99
N HIS A 320 17.31 21.40 -21.22
CA HIS A 320 18.57 21.91 -21.77
C HIS A 320 19.31 20.87 -22.61
N LEU A 321 19.40 19.62 -22.14
CA LEU A 321 20.04 18.53 -22.88
C LEU A 321 19.32 18.26 -24.21
N ILE A 322 17.99 18.24 -24.22
CA ILE A 322 17.18 18.09 -25.43
C ILE A 322 17.45 19.26 -26.40
N ARG A 323 17.46 20.52 -25.93
CA ARG A 323 17.80 21.69 -26.76
C ARG A 323 19.20 21.59 -27.36
N LYS A 324 20.18 21.14 -26.57
CA LYS A 324 21.56 20.98 -27.02
C LYS A 324 21.70 19.85 -28.05
N ALA A 325 20.96 18.76 -27.89
CA ALA A 325 20.89 17.68 -28.85
C ALA A 325 20.21 18.11 -30.17
N GLY A 326 19.08 18.83 -30.09
CA GLY A 326 18.35 19.33 -31.26
C GLY A 326 19.10 20.41 -32.05
N ARG A 327 19.96 21.21 -31.40
CA ARG A 327 20.85 22.16 -32.08
C ARG A 327 21.94 21.47 -32.93
N ARG A 328 22.23 20.19 -32.71
CA ARG A 328 23.21 19.43 -33.50
C ARG A 328 22.63 18.86 -34.81
N GLY A 329 21.33 19.03 -35.07
CA GLY A 329 20.69 18.48 -36.26
C GLY A 329 19.43 19.24 -36.65
N ARG A 330 19.55 20.55 -36.94
CA ARG A 330 18.45 21.27 -37.57
C ARG A 330 18.75 21.51 -39.05
N ASP A 331 18.35 20.54 -39.87
CA ASP A 331 17.79 20.89 -41.16
C ASP A 331 16.48 21.64 -40.91
N ARG A 332 16.33 22.78 -41.60
CA ARG A 332 15.14 23.62 -41.55
C ARG A 332 13.96 22.82 -42.11
N THR A 333 12.91 22.62 -41.32
CA THR A 333 11.60 22.19 -41.85
C THR A 333 10.56 23.29 -41.61
N PRO A 334 9.69 23.58 -42.58
CA PRO A 334 8.88 24.80 -42.59
C PRO A 334 7.68 24.75 -41.64
N THR A 335 7.23 25.96 -41.32
CA THR A 335 6.12 26.33 -40.46
C THR A 335 4.77 25.88 -41.01
N THR A 336 4.30 24.66 -40.71
CA THR A 336 2.85 24.34 -40.60
C THR A 336 2.63 22.89 -40.17
N GLN A 337 2.47 22.63 -38.88
CA GLN A 337 1.61 21.53 -38.40
C GLN A 337 0.93 21.96 -37.10
N VAL A 338 -0.38 22.23 -37.19
CA VAL A 338 -1.26 22.41 -36.04
C VAL A 338 -1.45 21.04 -35.40
N VAL A 339 -0.80 20.80 -34.27
CA VAL A 339 -1.00 19.58 -33.47
C VAL A 339 -2.25 19.80 -32.62
N MET A 340 -3.35 19.13 -32.98
CA MET A 340 -4.68 19.25 -32.34
C MET A 340 -4.80 18.61 -30.94
N PHE A 341 -3.77 17.92 -30.44
CA PHE A 341 -3.76 17.40 -29.08
C PHE A 341 -2.40 17.71 -28.43
N ARG A 342 -2.36 18.79 -27.64
CA ARG A 342 -1.28 19.00 -26.67
C ARG A 342 -1.50 18.03 -25.52
N SER A 343 -0.64 17.03 -25.36
CA SER A 343 -0.43 16.43 -24.05
C SER A 343 0.17 17.53 -23.17
N VAL A 344 -0.68 18.18 -22.39
CA VAL A 344 -0.24 19.11 -21.36
C VAL A 344 0.33 18.24 -20.25
N ASP A 345 1.63 17.95 -20.33
CA ASP A 345 2.38 17.81 -19.09
C ASP A 345 2.20 19.15 -18.37
N ASP A 346 1.88 19.15 -17.07
CA ASP A 346 1.70 20.38 -16.27
C ASP A 346 2.92 21.33 -16.29
N HIS A 347 4.02 20.89 -16.91
CA HIS A 347 5.27 21.60 -17.10
C HIS A 347 5.55 22.04 -18.55
N GLY A 348 4.58 21.93 -19.47
CA GLY A 348 4.68 22.38 -20.86
C GLY A 348 5.71 21.64 -21.73
N GLY A 349 5.67 21.89 -23.04
CA GLY A 349 6.60 21.29 -24.01
C GLY A 349 8.05 21.79 -23.89
N PRO A 350 8.93 21.52 -24.89
CA PRO A 350 10.35 21.90 -24.85
C PRO A 350 10.62 23.42 -24.72
N GLU A 351 9.59 24.26 -24.79
CA GLU A 351 9.63 25.72 -24.63
C GLU A 351 9.29 26.21 -23.22
N ALA A 352 8.99 25.33 -22.27
CA ALA A 352 8.49 25.71 -20.96
C ALA A 352 9.55 26.24 -19.98
N TYR A 353 10.83 25.95 -20.22
CA TYR A 353 11.93 26.38 -19.35
C TYR A 353 12.76 27.49 -20.00
N PRO A 354 13.31 28.46 -19.24
CA PRO A 354 14.26 29.43 -19.78
C PRO A 354 15.58 28.77 -20.22
N ALA A 355 16.48 29.52 -20.85
CA ALA A 355 17.85 29.06 -21.11
C ALA A 355 18.57 28.67 -19.80
N TYR A 356 19.14 27.46 -19.76
CA TYR A 356 19.87 26.98 -18.58
C TYR A 356 21.15 27.79 -18.36
N PRO A 357 21.44 28.25 -17.12
CA PRO A 357 22.64 29.04 -16.85
C PRO A 357 23.89 28.20 -17.07
N CYS A 358 24.85 28.81 -17.75
CA CYS A 358 26.18 28.24 -18.00
C CYS A 358 27.23 29.24 -17.52
N SER A 359 28.29 28.71 -16.93
CA SER A 359 29.52 29.45 -16.64
C SER A 359 30.13 30.05 -17.91
N SER A 360 31.06 30.99 -17.74
CA SER A 360 31.84 31.61 -18.83
C SER A 360 32.51 30.58 -19.75
N ASP A 361 32.86 29.41 -19.21
CA ASP A 361 33.52 28.31 -19.92
C ASP A 361 32.51 27.40 -20.66
N GLY A 362 31.23 27.77 -20.71
CA GLY A 362 30.17 27.02 -21.39
C GLY A 362 29.71 25.75 -20.65
N ARG A 363 30.20 25.52 -19.42
CA ARG A 363 29.74 24.42 -18.55
C ARG A 363 28.48 24.81 -17.80
N ALA A 364 27.56 23.85 -17.63
CA ALA A 364 26.31 24.05 -16.92
C ALA A 364 26.54 24.49 -15.46
N ASP A 365 25.88 25.56 -15.03
CA ASP A 365 25.94 26.05 -13.65
C ASP A 365 24.70 25.59 -12.87
N HIS A 366 24.82 24.43 -12.22
CA HIS A 366 23.74 23.88 -11.42
C HIS A 366 23.46 24.67 -10.14
N GLN A 367 24.44 25.40 -9.60
CA GLN A 367 24.27 26.18 -8.37
C GLN A 367 23.44 27.43 -8.65
N GLU A 368 23.74 28.13 -9.73
CA GLU A 368 22.96 29.28 -10.17
C GLU A 368 21.54 28.86 -10.61
N ALA A 369 21.41 27.75 -11.36
CA ALA A 369 20.11 27.22 -11.71
C ALA A 369 19.26 26.90 -10.46
N MET A 370 19.84 26.24 -9.45
CA MET A 370 19.14 25.97 -8.18
C MET A 370 18.75 27.26 -7.45
N ARG A 371 19.58 28.30 -7.52
CA ARG A 371 19.26 29.62 -6.94
C ARG A 371 18.03 30.23 -7.61
N PHE A 372 17.89 30.11 -8.92
CA PHE A 372 16.70 30.60 -9.65
C PHE A 372 15.44 29.81 -9.32
N VAL A 373 15.55 28.47 -9.26
CA VAL A 373 14.44 27.58 -8.86
C VAL A 373 13.92 27.97 -7.48
N ARG A 374 14.80 28.05 -6.48
CA ARG A 374 14.44 28.40 -5.09
C ARG A 374 13.80 29.79 -4.93
N ARG A 375 14.11 30.71 -5.84
CA ARG A 375 13.54 32.07 -5.84
C ARG A 375 12.26 32.18 -6.68
N GLY A 376 11.81 31.10 -7.32
CA GLY A 376 10.64 31.11 -8.20
C GLY A 376 10.82 31.96 -9.46
N LEU A 377 12.06 32.15 -9.93
CA LEU A 377 12.39 33.09 -11.01
C LEU A 377 12.28 32.48 -12.42
N LEU A 378 11.94 31.20 -12.56
CA LEU A 378 11.93 30.52 -13.86
C LEU A 378 11.01 31.19 -14.88
N GLN A 379 9.79 31.58 -14.46
CA GLN A 379 8.85 32.25 -15.35
C GLN A 379 9.34 33.64 -15.76
N GLN A 380 9.84 34.43 -14.80
CA GLN A 380 10.37 35.77 -15.09
C GLN A 380 11.57 35.73 -16.04
N LEU A 381 12.49 34.77 -15.84
CA LEU A 381 13.61 34.56 -16.75
C LEU A 381 13.14 34.15 -18.14
N ARG A 382 12.05 33.38 -18.23
CA ARG A 382 11.47 32.99 -19.51
C ARG A 382 10.84 34.18 -20.22
N ASP A 383 10.11 35.01 -19.49
CA ASP A 383 9.47 36.21 -20.04
C ASP A 383 10.52 37.20 -20.57
N LEU A 384 11.64 37.35 -19.85
CA LEU A 384 12.79 38.16 -20.30
C LEU A 384 13.46 37.58 -21.55
N GLU A 385 13.63 36.24 -21.64
CA GLU A 385 14.18 35.58 -22.83
C GLU A 385 13.27 35.74 -24.06
N LEU A 386 11.95 35.77 -23.87
CA LEU A 386 10.99 35.96 -24.96
C LEU A 386 10.88 37.43 -25.40
N ALA A 387 11.22 38.37 -24.54
CA ALA A 387 11.21 39.81 -24.82
C ALA A 387 12.50 40.31 -25.50
N ALA A 388 13.60 39.54 -25.40
CA ALA A 388 14.89 39.81 -26.03
C ALA A 388 15.00 39.13 -27.41
#